data_AF-A0ABD5RVX9-F1
#
_entry.id   AF-A0ABD5RVX9-F1
#
_cell.length_a   1.000
_cell.length_b   1.000
_cell.length_c   1.000
_cell.angle_alpha   90.00
_cell.angle_beta   90.00
_cell.angle_gamma   90.00
#
_symmetry.space_group_name_H-M   'P 1'
#
loop_
_entity.id
_entity.type
_entity.pdbx_description
1 polymer ?
#
loop_
_entity_poly.entity_id
_entity_poly.type
_entity_poly.pdbx_seq_one_letter_code
_entity_poly.pdbx_strand_id
1 'polypeptide(L)'
;MAVSLPSLSLIYALLILTPGFLALKSYRKFGKITSEIERLDKAIYTIIISGISMSVVILAYSFYSGSTIESVINSSYGVLELSVGFLLMVFISIIMGILAGLYLDEWVNRDVDIRTEISWQVVVDALDEPTEVRAVMNNGHEIWGEIQVHDTDPHGQDIFLVYPQRIIRDEKGEIIYETDIGKSVFLSETEISHIYFEAEVDL
;
A
#
# COMPACT_ATOMS: atom_id res chain seq x y z
N MET A 1 33.92 -22.02 -18.51
CA MET A 1 32.85 -23.00 -18.81
C MET A 1 31.74 -22.22 -19.49
N ALA A 2 31.56 -22.38 -20.80
CA ALA A 2 30.47 -21.72 -21.53
C ALA A 2 29.18 -22.44 -21.18
N VAL A 3 28.23 -21.72 -20.58
CA VAL A 3 27.02 -22.30 -20.03
C VAL A 3 25.90 -22.17 -21.07
N SER A 4 25.27 -23.28 -21.45
CA SER A 4 24.21 -23.31 -22.46
C SER A 4 22.86 -22.86 -21.89
N LEU A 5 22.21 -21.94 -22.63
CA LEU A 5 21.05 -21.15 -22.20
C LEU A 5 19.70 -21.86 -21.89
N PRO A 6 19.33 -23.08 -22.35
CA PRO A 6 17.91 -23.47 -22.30
C PRO A 6 17.35 -23.72 -20.90
N SER A 7 18.04 -24.48 -20.04
CA SER A 7 17.55 -24.83 -18.69
C SER A 7 17.85 -23.76 -17.63
N LEU A 8 18.79 -22.86 -17.92
CA LEU A 8 19.11 -21.69 -17.10
C LEU A 8 18.29 -20.44 -17.48
N SER A 9 17.61 -20.46 -18.63
CA SER A 9 16.82 -19.33 -19.14
C SER A 9 15.75 -18.85 -18.16
N LEU A 10 15.06 -19.77 -17.48
CA LEU A 10 14.00 -19.43 -16.53
C LEU A 10 14.56 -18.77 -15.27
N ILE A 11 15.65 -19.30 -14.73
CA ILE A 11 16.31 -18.75 -13.54
C ILE A 11 16.85 -17.36 -13.85
N TYR A 12 17.49 -17.18 -15.01
CA TYR A 12 17.95 -15.86 -15.43
C TYR A 12 16.80 -14.89 -15.71
N ALA A 13 15.69 -15.35 -16.31
CA ALA A 13 14.51 -14.52 -16.51
C ALA A 13 13.90 -14.06 -15.17
N LEU A 14 13.81 -14.95 -14.19
CA LEU A 14 13.35 -14.61 -12.84
C LEU A 14 14.32 -13.66 -12.11
N LEU A 15 15.63 -13.90 -12.25
CA LEU A 15 16.66 -13.02 -11.69
C LEU A 15 16.56 -11.61 -12.29
N ILE A 16 16.37 -11.49 -13.59
CA ILE A 16 16.21 -10.19 -14.26
C ILE A 16 15.00 -9.41 -13.74
N LEU A 17 13.95 -10.08 -13.26
CA LEU A 17 12.77 -9.42 -12.66
C LEU A 17 12.98 -8.99 -11.21
N THR A 18 13.98 -9.57 -10.52
CA THR A 18 14.22 -9.33 -9.09
C THR A 18 14.51 -7.84 -8.77
N PRO A 19 15.34 -7.12 -9.55
CA PRO A 19 15.53 -5.67 -9.39
C PRO A 19 14.21 -4.89 -9.41
N GLY A 20 13.29 -5.18 -10.33
CA GLY A 20 11.99 -4.52 -10.40
C GLY A 20 11.12 -4.74 -9.16
N PHE A 21 11.14 -5.96 -8.59
CA PHE A 21 10.44 -6.24 -7.33
C PHE A 21 11.02 -5.45 -6.17
N LEU A 22 12.35 -5.32 -6.11
CA LEU A 22 13.04 -4.51 -5.10
C LEU A 22 12.73 -3.02 -5.25
N ALA A 23 12.65 -2.52 -6.48
CA ALA A 23 12.23 -1.16 -6.75
C ALA A 23 10.81 -0.92 -6.28
N LEU A 24 9.86 -1.81 -6.60
CA LEU A 24 8.47 -1.71 -6.15
C LEU A 24 8.36 -1.72 -4.62
N LYS A 25 9.14 -2.58 -3.95
CA LYS A 25 9.16 -2.62 -2.47
C LYS A 25 9.73 -1.32 -1.90
N SER A 26 10.77 -0.76 -2.51
CA SER A 26 11.37 0.51 -2.09
C SER A 26 10.39 1.67 -2.33
N TYR A 27 9.76 1.72 -3.51
CA TYR A 27 8.71 2.68 -3.85
C TYR A 27 7.60 2.71 -2.81
N ARG A 28 7.04 1.55 -2.45
CA ARG A 28 5.98 1.48 -1.42
C ARG A 28 6.46 1.93 -0.05
N LYS A 29 7.68 1.53 0.34
CA LYS A 29 8.23 1.87 1.65
C LYS A 29 8.49 3.37 1.80
N PHE A 30 9.07 4.00 0.77
CA PHE A 30 9.50 5.40 0.84
C PHE A 30 8.41 6.38 0.42
N GLY A 31 7.53 5.99 -0.51
CA GLY A 31 6.34 6.78 -0.87
C GLY A 31 5.16 6.60 0.08
N LYS A 32 5.30 5.79 1.15
CA LYS A 32 4.24 5.50 2.13
C LYS A 32 2.91 5.03 1.51
N ILE A 33 2.97 4.39 0.34
CA ILE A 33 1.79 3.97 -0.41
C ILE A 33 1.23 2.70 0.22
N THR A 34 0.12 2.86 0.93
CA THR A 34 -0.63 1.78 1.58
C THR A 34 -1.72 1.20 0.68
N SER A 35 -2.14 1.92 -0.37
CA SER A 35 -3.17 1.45 -1.30
C SER A 35 -2.79 0.14 -1.99
N GLU A 36 -3.79 -0.71 -2.18
CA GLU A 36 -3.61 -1.96 -2.89
C GLU A 36 -3.43 -1.70 -4.39
N ILE A 37 -2.18 -1.84 -4.86
CA ILE A 37 -1.90 -1.83 -6.31
C ILE A 37 -2.39 -3.15 -6.90
N GLU A 38 -3.08 -3.10 -8.05
CA GLU A 38 -3.54 -4.29 -8.76
C GLU A 38 -2.39 -5.23 -9.13
N ARG A 39 -2.69 -6.53 -9.25
CA ARG A 39 -1.67 -7.55 -9.56
C ARG A 39 -1.02 -7.32 -10.92
N LEU A 40 -1.79 -6.88 -11.91
CA LEU A 40 -1.30 -6.59 -13.25
C LEU A 40 -0.33 -5.41 -13.23
N ASP A 41 -0.69 -4.33 -12.55
CA ASP A 41 0.14 -3.12 -12.44
C ASP A 41 1.46 -3.38 -11.73
N LYS A 42 1.43 -4.20 -10.67
CA LYS A 42 2.67 -4.67 -10.01
C LYS A 42 3.59 -5.40 -10.98
N ALA A 43 3.04 -6.26 -11.83
CA ALA A 43 3.81 -7.01 -12.83
C ALA A 43 4.38 -6.08 -13.91
N ILE A 44 3.55 -5.17 -14.45
CA ILE A 44 3.96 -4.17 -15.45
C ILE A 44 5.09 -3.30 -14.90
N TYR A 45 4.92 -2.74 -13.70
CA TYR A 45 5.92 -1.90 -13.05
C TYR A 45 7.25 -2.65 -12.87
N THR A 46 7.18 -3.90 -12.40
CA THR A 46 8.36 -4.74 -12.19
C THR A 46 9.13 -4.98 -13.49
N ILE A 47 8.41 -5.30 -14.58
CA ILE A 47 9.02 -5.54 -15.90
C ILE A 47 9.68 -4.26 -16.43
N ILE A 48 8.97 -3.13 -16.37
CA ILE A 48 9.47 -1.85 -16.88
C ILE A 48 10.73 -1.42 -16.12
N ILE A 49 10.68 -1.41 -14.79
CA ILE A 49 11.83 -0.98 -13.98
C ILE A 49 13.03 -1.91 -14.16
N SER A 50 12.80 -3.22 -14.27
CA SER A 50 13.86 -4.18 -14.56
C SER A 50 14.50 -3.91 -15.93
N GLY A 51 13.70 -3.65 -16.96
CA GLY A 51 14.18 -3.32 -18.30
C GLY A 51 14.96 -2.00 -18.34
N ILE A 52 14.50 -0.97 -17.62
CA ILE A 52 15.22 0.30 -17.48
C ILE A 52 16.56 0.07 -16.77
N SER A 53 16.57 -0.65 -15.65
CA SER A 53 17.80 -0.93 -14.88
C SER A 53 18.82 -1.67 -15.74
N MET A 54 18.38 -2.67 -16.50
CA MET A 54 19.23 -3.40 -17.44
C MET A 54 19.78 -2.47 -18.53
N SER A 55 18.94 -1.61 -19.10
CA SER A 55 19.35 -0.64 -20.12
C SER A 55 20.41 0.33 -19.59
N VAL A 56 20.24 0.83 -18.37
CA VAL A 56 21.21 1.73 -17.73
C VAL A 56 22.55 1.03 -17.52
N VAL A 57 22.55 -0.23 -17.06
CA VAL A 57 23.79 -1.01 -16.88
C VAL A 57 24.50 -1.25 -18.21
N ILE A 58 23.76 -1.61 -19.28
CA ILE A 58 24.32 -1.79 -20.62
C ILE A 58 24.95 -0.49 -21.13
N LEU A 59 24.26 0.64 -20.98
CA LEU A 59 24.76 1.95 -21.38
C LEU A 59 26.00 2.36 -20.59
N ALA A 60 25.99 2.17 -19.26
CA ALA A 60 27.13 2.49 -18.40
C ALA A 60 28.35 1.64 -18.78
N TYR A 61 28.14 0.35 -19.06
CA TYR A 61 29.22 -0.56 -19.47
C TYR A 61 29.75 -0.22 -20.88
N SER A 62 28.87 0.10 -21.83
CA SER A 62 29.23 0.56 -23.18
C SER A 62 30.10 1.82 -23.10
N PHE A 63 29.72 2.78 -22.26
CA PHE A 63 30.49 4.00 -22.05
C PHE A 63 31.85 3.73 -21.40
N TYR A 64 31.89 2.89 -20.34
CA TYR A 64 33.13 2.54 -19.64
C TYR A 64 34.14 1.79 -20.53
N SER A 65 33.65 0.84 -21.32
CA SER A 65 34.48 0.00 -22.20
C SER A 65 34.81 0.66 -23.55
N GLY A 66 34.20 1.81 -23.88
CA GLY A 66 34.30 2.44 -25.19
C GLY A 66 33.73 1.60 -26.33
N SER A 67 32.95 0.56 -26.02
CA SER A 67 32.37 -0.38 -26.99
C SER A 67 30.98 0.07 -27.42
N THR A 68 30.56 -0.32 -28.64
CA THR A 68 29.18 -0.07 -29.09
C THR A 68 28.19 -0.94 -28.31
N ILE A 69 26.95 -0.48 -28.16
CA ILE A 69 25.88 -1.24 -27.47
C ILE A 69 25.70 -2.63 -28.07
N GLU A 70 25.75 -2.75 -29.39
CA GLU A 70 25.65 -4.03 -30.10
C GLU A 70 26.79 -4.99 -29.75
N SER A 71 28.01 -4.48 -29.62
CA SER A 71 29.17 -5.28 -29.19
C SER A 71 29.00 -5.76 -27.76
N VAL A 72 28.46 -4.93 -26.87
CA VAL A 72 28.19 -5.27 -25.46
C VAL A 72 27.17 -6.41 -25.38
N ILE A 73 26.03 -6.27 -26.08
CA ILE A 73 24.96 -7.29 -26.04
C ILE A 73 25.43 -8.64 -26.58
N ASN A 74 26.24 -8.63 -27.64
CA ASN A 74 26.73 -9.85 -28.29
C ASN A 74 28.02 -10.42 -27.66
N SER A 75 28.56 -9.77 -26.63
CA SER A 75 29.76 -10.23 -25.95
C SER A 75 29.49 -11.43 -25.04
N SER A 76 30.49 -12.31 -24.93
CA SER A 76 30.47 -13.39 -23.94
C SER A 76 31.03 -12.89 -22.63
N TYR A 77 30.21 -12.94 -21.57
CA TYR A 77 30.58 -12.47 -20.24
C TYR A 77 30.95 -13.62 -19.32
N GLY A 78 31.95 -13.38 -18.48
CA GLY A 78 32.27 -14.26 -17.35
C GLY A 78 31.24 -14.14 -16.23
N VAL A 79 31.20 -15.13 -15.35
CA VAL A 79 30.31 -15.15 -14.17
C VAL A 79 30.52 -13.92 -13.28
N LEU A 80 31.76 -13.46 -13.14
CA LEU A 80 32.11 -12.30 -12.32
C LEU A 80 31.53 -11.00 -12.90
N GLU A 81 31.63 -10.80 -14.21
CA GLU A 81 31.08 -9.62 -14.91
C GLU A 81 29.56 -9.59 -14.82
N LEU A 82 28.91 -10.75 -15.02
CA LEU A 82 27.45 -10.88 -14.86
C LEU A 82 27.00 -10.62 -13.42
N SER A 83 27.75 -11.10 -12.43
CA SER A 83 27.43 -10.88 -11.01
C SER A 83 27.54 -9.40 -10.63
N VAL A 84 28.59 -8.71 -11.10
CA VAL A 84 28.75 -7.26 -10.89
C VAL A 84 27.65 -6.48 -11.60
N GLY A 85 27.33 -6.85 -12.85
CA GLY A 85 26.24 -6.23 -13.61
C GLY A 85 24.88 -6.41 -12.92
N PHE A 86 24.62 -7.58 -12.35
CA PHE A 86 23.41 -7.84 -11.58
C PHE A 86 23.32 -7.00 -10.30
N LEU A 87 24.41 -6.89 -9.53
CA LEU A 87 24.46 -6.04 -8.35
C LEU A 87 24.21 -4.56 -8.69
N LEU A 88 24.77 -4.09 -9.81
CA LEU A 88 24.51 -2.75 -10.32
C LEU A 88 23.03 -2.56 -10.70
N MET A 89 22.41 -3.54 -11.37
CA MET A 89 20.98 -3.49 -11.70
C MET A 89 20.13 -3.37 -10.43
N VAL A 90 20.41 -4.18 -9.41
CA VAL A 90 19.72 -4.11 -8.11
C VAL A 90 19.89 -2.74 -7.47
N PHE A 91 21.11 -2.22 -7.43
CA PHE A 91 21.40 -0.91 -6.86
C PHE A 91 20.64 0.22 -7.57
N ILE A 92 20.66 0.23 -8.90
CA ILE A 92 19.94 1.20 -9.73
C ILE A 92 18.43 1.10 -9.52
N SER A 93 17.88 -0.11 -9.48
CA SER A 93 16.47 -0.35 -9.18
C SER A 93 16.04 0.20 -7.82
N ILE A 94 16.84 -0.01 -6.78
CA ILE A 94 16.55 0.54 -5.44
C ILE A 94 16.54 2.07 -5.48
N ILE A 95 17.53 2.69 -6.11
CA ILE A 95 17.59 4.16 -6.25
C ILE A 95 16.35 4.66 -7.00
N MET A 96 15.99 4.05 -8.12
CA MET A 96 14.80 4.43 -8.89
C MET A 96 13.52 4.25 -8.06
N GLY A 97 13.40 3.18 -7.28
CA GLY A 97 12.28 2.97 -6.38
C GLY A 97 12.18 4.03 -5.30
N ILE A 98 13.30 4.44 -4.70
CA ILE A 98 13.36 5.52 -3.70
C ILE A 98 12.97 6.85 -4.34
N LEU A 99 13.57 7.21 -5.48
CA LEU A 99 13.27 8.46 -6.19
C LEU A 99 11.81 8.49 -6.63
N ALA A 100 11.30 7.39 -7.19
CA ALA A 100 9.89 7.25 -7.51
C ALA A 100 9.01 7.48 -6.27
N GLY A 101 9.34 6.87 -5.14
CA GLY A 101 8.54 7.00 -3.92
C GLY A 101 8.54 8.43 -3.36
N LEU A 102 9.68 9.11 -3.38
CA LEU A 102 9.80 10.48 -2.88
C LEU A 102 9.16 11.50 -3.82
N TYR A 103 9.40 11.39 -5.14
CA TYR A 103 9.02 12.42 -6.10
C TYR A 103 7.65 12.20 -6.74
N LEU A 104 7.26 10.95 -7.09
CA LEU A 104 5.94 10.72 -7.68
C LEU A 104 4.83 10.95 -6.66
N ASP A 105 5.07 10.66 -5.38
CA ASP A 105 4.08 10.95 -4.34
C ASP A 105 3.82 12.46 -4.25
N GLU A 106 4.90 13.26 -4.17
CA GLU A 106 4.80 14.72 -4.10
C GLU A 106 4.24 15.37 -5.37
N TRP A 107 4.41 14.75 -6.55
CA TRP A 107 3.92 15.30 -7.83
C TRP A 107 2.52 14.84 -8.22
N VAL A 108 2.22 13.55 -8.06
CA VAL A 108 0.96 12.94 -8.53
C VAL A 108 -0.11 13.09 -7.46
N ASN A 109 0.25 12.98 -6.19
CA ASN A 109 -0.69 13.02 -5.07
C ASN A 109 -0.69 14.38 -4.35
N ARG A 110 -0.10 15.42 -4.95
CA ARG A 110 -0.09 16.78 -4.39
C ARG A 110 -1.48 17.30 -4.02
N ASP A 111 -2.48 16.87 -4.77
CA ASP A 111 -3.88 17.28 -4.64
C ASP A 111 -4.81 16.11 -4.22
N VAL A 112 -4.26 14.93 -3.94
CA VAL A 112 -5.01 13.75 -3.48
C VAL A 112 -4.55 13.46 -2.06
N ASP A 113 -5.40 13.74 -1.07
CA ASP A 113 -5.09 13.42 0.32
C ASP A 113 -5.08 11.91 0.53
N ILE A 114 -3.87 11.34 0.49
CA ILE A 114 -3.55 9.93 0.76
C ILE A 114 -3.25 9.69 2.24
N ARG A 115 -3.52 10.67 3.12
CA ARG A 115 -3.41 10.47 4.57
C ARG A 115 -4.39 9.39 5.00
N THR A 116 -3.80 8.45 5.72
CA THR A 116 -4.18 7.05 5.80
C THR A 116 -4.98 6.73 7.05
N GLU A 117 -5.30 7.73 7.84
CA GLU A 117 -6.21 7.56 8.97
C GLU A 117 -7.60 7.71 8.38
N ILE A 118 -8.39 6.64 8.49
CA ILE A 118 -9.81 6.72 8.20
C ILE A 118 -10.32 7.87 9.07
N SER A 119 -11.00 8.86 8.49
CA SER A 119 -11.25 10.15 9.14
C SER A 119 -11.83 10.06 10.55
N TRP A 120 -12.53 8.97 10.88
CA TRP A 120 -13.06 8.73 12.21
C TRP A 120 -12.01 8.22 13.23
N GLN A 121 -10.89 7.63 12.82
CA GLN A 121 -9.80 7.21 13.72
C GLN A 121 -9.14 8.42 14.36
N VAL A 122 -8.85 9.45 13.57
CA VAL A 122 -8.32 10.73 14.07
C VAL A 122 -9.28 11.33 15.10
N VAL A 123 -10.58 11.24 14.82
CA VAL A 123 -11.63 11.75 15.70
C VAL A 123 -11.68 10.93 16.99
N VAL A 124 -11.68 9.60 16.91
CA VAL A 124 -11.73 8.69 18.07
C VAL A 124 -10.50 8.82 18.96
N ASP A 125 -9.30 8.91 18.38
CA ASP A 125 -8.06 9.09 19.12
C ASP A 125 -7.97 10.47 19.80
N ALA A 126 -8.71 11.46 19.29
CA ALA A 126 -8.83 12.80 19.86
C ALA A 126 -9.97 12.95 20.88
N LEU A 127 -10.77 11.89 21.13
CA LEU A 127 -11.85 11.96 22.11
C LEU A 127 -11.31 11.99 23.54
N ASP A 128 -11.47 13.12 24.21
CA ASP A 128 -11.21 13.27 25.65
C ASP A 128 -12.40 12.82 26.51
N GLU A 129 -13.59 12.71 25.91
CA GLU A 129 -14.84 12.35 26.58
C GLU A 129 -15.59 11.24 25.82
N PRO A 130 -16.34 10.37 26.52
CA PRO A 130 -17.17 9.38 25.86
C PRO A 130 -18.15 10.04 24.89
N THR A 131 -18.23 9.51 23.67
CA THR A 131 -18.98 10.15 22.58
C THR A 131 -19.96 9.19 21.95
N GLU A 132 -21.20 9.67 21.79
CA GLU A 132 -22.27 8.96 21.10
C GLU A 132 -22.02 8.94 19.59
N VAL A 133 -22.03 7.73 19.04
CA VAL A 133 -21.80 7.50 17.62
C VAL A 133 -22.85 6.56 17.04
N ARG A 134 -23.07 6.74 15.74
CA ARG A 134 -23.88 5.85 14.93
C ARG A 134 -23.01 5.24 13.83
N ALA A 135 -22.74 3.95 13.95
CA ALA A 135 -22.05 3.17 12.94
C ALA A 135 -23.05 2.57 11.94
N VAL A 136 -22.84 2.84 10.66
CA VAL A 136 -23.58 2.22 9.56
C VAL A 136 -22.72 1.10 9.00
N MET A 137 -23.23 -0.12 9.07
CA MET A 137 -22.55 -1.32 8.59
C MET A 137 -22.71 -1.49 7.07
N ASN A 138 -21.82 -2.24 6.43
CA ASN A 138 -21.86 -2.52 4.98
C ASN A 138 -23.12 -3.27 4.52
N ASN A 139 -23.80 -3.97 5.43
CA ASN A 139 -25.09 -4.60 5.19
C ASN A 139 -26.30 -3.64 5.34
N GLY A 140 -26.05 -2.36 5.60
CA GLY A 140 -27.06 -1.33 5.81
C GLY A 140 -27.70 -1.31 7.19
N HIS A 141 -27.19 -2.08 8.16
CA HIS A 141 -27.65 -1.98 9.55
C HIS A 141 -27.02 -0.80 10.27
N GLU A 142 -27.82 -0.09 11.04
CA GLU A 142 -27.36 0.99 11.91
C GLU A 142 -27.24 0.48 13.34
N ILE A 143 -26.08 0.74 13.94
CA ILE A 143 -25.80 0.45 15.34
C ILE A 143 -25.41 1.77 15.99
N TRP A 144 -26.19 2.16 16.97
CA TRP A 144 -25.91 3.30 17.83
C TRP A 144 -25.26 2.83 19.13
N GLY A 145 -24.35 3.62 19.67
CA GLY A 145 -23.72 3.36 20.96
C GLY A 145 -22.70 4.43 21.33
N GLU A 146 -22.00 4.21 22.43
CA GLU A 146 -21.02 5.16 22.99
C GLU A 146 -19.61 4.59 22.87
N ILE A 147 -18.67 5.38 22.34
CA ILE A 147 -17.24 5.04 22.35
C ILE A 147 -16.66 5.52 23.68
N GLN A 148 -16.03 4.62 24.45
CA GLN A 148 -15.32 5.00 25.67
C GLN A 148 -13.85 5.34 25.40
N VAL A 149 -13.37 6.40 26.04
CA VAL A 149 -12.00 6.97 25.95
C VAL A 149 -10.90 5.99 26.36
N HIS A 150 -11.22 4.86 27.01
CA HIS A 150 -10.25 3.92 27.57
C HIS A 150 -10.30 2.51 26.95
N ASP A 151 -11.12 2.29 25.92
CA ASP A 151 -11.27 0.96 25.28
C ASP A 151 -10.47 0.81 23.95
N THR A 152 -9.57 1.75 23.65
CA THR A 152 -8.65 1.67 22.50
C THR A 152 -7.31 1.01 22.92
N ASP A 153 -7.26 -0.33 22.96
CA ASP A 153 -5.99 -1.09 23.04
C ASP A 153 -5.59 -1.64 21.64
N PRO A 154 -4.29 -1.90 21.39
CA PRO A 154 -3.38 -1.17 20.53
C PRO A 154 -3.34 -1.72 19.08
N HIS A 155 -4.41 -2.36 18.63
CA HIS A 155 -4.50 -2.99 17.31
C HIS A 155 -5.37 -2.22 16.32
N GLY A 156 -5.71 -0.98 16.67
CA GLY A 156 -5.96 0.15 15.76
C GLY A 156 -6.63 -0.25 14.47
N GLN A 157 -7.96 -0.33 14.51
CA GLN A 157 -8.91 -0.24 13.37
C GLN A 157 -10.33 -0.66 13.77
N ASP A 158 -10.52 -1.34 14.89
CA ASP A 158 -11.83 -1.78 15.35
C ASP A 158 -12.41 -0.86 16.45
N ILE A 159 -13.74 -0.77 16.54
CA ILE A 159 -14.43 0.07 17.53
C ILE A 159 -15.18 -0.80 18.53
N PHE A 160 -15.07 -0.41 19.80
CA PHE A 160 -15.88 -0.96 20.88
C PHE A 160 -16.97 0.04 21.24
N LEU A 161 -18.24 -0.36 21.08
CA LEU A 161 -19.39 0.45 21.48
C LEU A 161 -19.99 -0.11 22.76
N VAL A 162 -20.27 0.78 23.71
CA VAL A 162 -21.00 0.48 24.95
C VAL A 162 -22.47 0.89 24.78
N TYR A 163 -23.37 0.14 25.40
CA TYR A 163 -24.83 0.27 25.28
C TYR A 163 -25.35 0.23 23.82
N PRO A 164 -24.95 -0.76 23.01
CA PRO A 164 -25.32 -0.82 21.61
C PRO A 164 -26.81 -1.04 21.39
N GLN A 165 -27.39 -0.19 20.54
CA GLN A 165 -28.77 -0.28 20.09
C GLN A 165 -28.80 -0.40 18.57
N ARG A 166 -29.54 -1.39 18.07
CA ARG A 166 -29.83 -1.52 16.65
C ARG A 166 -30.95 -0.57 16.30
N ILE A 167 -30.73 0.30 15.34
CA ILE A 167 -31.72 1.27 14.87
C ILE A 167 -32.18 0.87 13.47
N ILE A 168 -33.48 0.94 13.22
CA ILE A 168 -34.08 0.81 11.88
C ILE A 168 -34.91 2.07 11.62
N ARG A 169 -34.61 2.75 10.52
CA ARG A 169 -35.28 3.97 10.09
C ARG A 169 -36.23 3.76 8.92
N ASP A 170 -37.21 4.64 8.79
CA ASP A 170 -38.09 4.70 7.62
C ASP A 170 -37.47 5.50 6.47
N GLU A 171 -38.17 5.57 5.33
CA GLU A 171 -37.75 6.34 4.15
C GLU A 171 -37.66 7.86 4.42
N LYS A 172 -38.15 8.34 5.56
CA LYS A 172 -38.09 9.75 6.00
C LYS A 172 -37.01 9.97 7.06
N GLY A 173 -36.29 8.93 7.48
CA GLY A 173 -35.23 8.96 8.47
C GLY A 173 -35.70 8.88 9.93
N GLU A 174 -36.99 8.64 10.19
CA GLU A 174 -37.53 8.46 11.53
C GLU A 174 -37.23 7.06 12.07
N ILE A 175 -36.88 6.94 13.36
CA ILE A 175 -36.60 5.66 14.00
C ILE A 175 -37.91 4.89 14.19
N ILE A 176 -38.06 3.77 13.50
CA ILE A 176 -39.24 2.89 13.61
C ILE A 176 -39.00 1.82 14.67
N TYR A 177 -37.77 1.36 14.80
CA TYR A 177 -37.43 0.24 15.67
C TYR A 177 -36.06 0.43 16.30
N GLU A 178 -36.01 0.17 17.59
CA GLU A 178 -34.81 0.21 18.41
C GLU A 178 -34.72 -1.08 19.21
N THR A 179 -33.57 -1.75 19.17
CA THR A 179 -33.35 -3.00 19.89
C THR A 179 -32.00 -3.01 20.56
N ASP A 180 -32.00 -3.15 21.87
CA ASP A 180 -30.79 -3.40 22.66
C ASP A 180 -30.13 -4.71 22.21
N ILE A 181 -28.86 -4.62 21.78
CA ILE A 181 -28.07 -5.75 21.28
C ILE A 181 -27.20 -6.35 22.39
N GLY A 182 -27.08 -5.69 23.54
CA GLY A 182 -26.28 -6.14 24.67
C GLY A 182 -25.60 -4.99 25.41
N LYS A 183 -24.67 -5.34 26.31
CA LYS A 183 -23.92 -4.34 27.09
C LYS A 183 -22.82 -3.65 26.28
N SER A 184 -22.23 -4.37 25.34
CA SER A 184 -21.17 -3.89 24.46
C SER A 184 -21.15 -4.69 23.16
N VAL A 185 -20.71 -4.05 22.08
CA VAL A 185 -20.50 -4.72 20.80
C VAL A 185 -19.15 -4.28 20.22
N PHE A 186 -18.49 -5.22 19.58
CA PHE A 186 -17.26 -4.99 18.85
C PHE A 186 -17.57 -4.91 17.36
N LEU A 187 -17.18 -3.83 16.72
CA LEU A 187 -17.39 -3.58 15.30
C LEU A 187 -16.05 -3.57 14.58
N SER A 188 -15.91 -4.42 13.56
CA SER A 188 -14.70 -4.45 12.75
C SER A 188 -14.75 -3.44 11.62
N GLU A 189 -13.62 -2.80 11.32
CA GLU A 189 -13.48 -1.83 10.21
C GLU A 189 -14.07 -2.36 8.90
N THR A 190 -13.76 -3.62 8.57
CA THR A 190 -14.17 -4.26 7.32
C THR A 190 -15.68 -4.40 7.16
N GLU A 191 -16.43 -4.27 8.25
CA GLU A 191 -17.88 -4.35 8.27
C GLU A 191 -18.54 -2.96 8.39
N ILE A 192 -17.78 -1.92 8.71
CA ILE A 192 -18.27 -0.55 8.85
C ILE A 192 -18.21 0.14 7.49
N SER A 193 -19.32 0.79 7.12
CA SER A 193 -19.41 1.66 5.96
C SER A 193 -19.04 3.09 6.33
N HIS A 194 -19.73 3.67 7.32
CA HIS A 194 -19.53 5.07 7.76
C HIS A 194 -19.89 5.22 9.24
N ILE A 195 -19.35 6.25 9.89
CA ILE A 195 -19.67 6.61 11.28
C ILE A 195 -20.14 8.06 11.33
N TYR A 196 -21.24 8.29 12.03
CA TYR A 196 -21.75 9.61 12.35
C TYR A 196 -21.51 9.88 13.83
N PHE A 197 -20.86 10.99 14.13
CA PHE A 197 -20.76 11.51 15.49
C PHE A 197 -21.99 12.37 15.75
N GLU A 198 -22.76 12.03 16.77
CA GLU A 198 -23.98 12.77 17.12
C GLU A 198 -23.66 14.02 17.96
N ALA A 199 -22.45 14.08 18.54
CA ALA A 199 -21.89 15.25 19.22
C ALA A 199 -20.95 16.05 18.30
N GLU A 200 -20.85 17.37 18.53
CA GLU A 200 -19.78 18.19 17.95
C GLU A 200 -18.44 17.69 18.49
N VAL A 201 -17.54 17.28 17.58
CA VAL A 201 -16.18 16.89 17.95
C VAL A 201 -15.25 18.04 17.64
N ASP A 202 -14.61 18.58 18.67
CA ASP A 202 -13.56 19.59 18.55
C ASP A 202 -12.27 18.91 18.04
N LEU A 203 -11.92 19.18 16.79
CA LEU A 203 -10.69 18.70 16.11
C LEU A 203 -9.55 19.72 16.16
#